data_AF-S2E1L0-F1
#
_entry.id   AF-S2E1L0-F1
#
_cell.length_a   1.000
_cell.length_b   1.000
_cell.length_c   1.000
_cell.angle_alpha   90.00
_cell.angle_beta   90.00
_cell.angle_gamma   90.00
#
_symmetry.space_group_name_H-M   'P 1'
#
loop_
_entity.id
_entity.type
_entity.pdbx_description
1 polymer ?
#
loop_
_entity_poly.entity_id
_entity_poly.type
_entity_poly.pdbx_seq_one_letter_code
_entity_poly.pdbx_strand_id
1 'polypeptide(L)'
;MQTTSTYIERKIDPKGILIASTVIILWAISLFFLLQWDFSWYNPLTYLAVLVQMHLYTGLFITAHDAMHGIVSSNRKINHTIGWISAILFSYNFYWKLYPKHHEHHRFVATDKDPDYHHSGNFFIWYLSFIRQYVTIWQMLLMAVTFNILKLYLPTENLIVFWMLPAILSTLQLFYFGTYLPHRGESNNKHHSQSQSKNHIWAFLSCYFFGYHFEHHDSPGTPWWRLWRVKENS
;
A
#
# COMPACT_ATOMS: atom_id res chain seq x y z
N MET A 1 -16.72 40.02 1.23
CA MET A 1 -17.65 38.91 1.53
C MET A 1 -16.83 37.71 1.96
N GLN A 2 -17.14 37.19 3.14
CA GLN A 2 -16.42 36.15 3.85
C GLN A 2 -16.70 34.81 3.15
N THR A 3 -15.70 34.18 2.55
CA THR A 3 -15.82 32.82 2.01
C THR A 3 -15.96 31.87 3.20
N THR A 4 -17.20 31.50 3.52
CA THR A 4 -17.50 30.40 4.43
C THR A 4 -16.91 29.13 3.85
N SER A 5 -15.78 28.69 4.42
CA SER A 5 -15.26 27.34 4.25
C SER A 5 -16.31 26.39 4.81
N THR A 6 -17.18 25.86 3.95
CA THR A 6 -17.99 24.69 4.25
C THR A 6 -17.03 23.57 4.60
N TYR A 7 -16.88 23.29 5.90
CA TYR A 7 -16.32 22.04 6.36
C TYR A 7 -17.19 20.94 5.77
N ILE A 8 -16.77 20.37 4.64
CA ILE A 8 -17.32 19.10 4.17
C ILE A 8 -16.96 18.11 5.25
N GLU A 9 -17.91 17.76 6.13
CA GLU A 9 -17.75 16.65 7.05
C GLU A 9 -17.29 15.46 6.21
N ARG A 10 -16.07 14.98 6.48
CA ARG A 10 -15.59 13.72 5.88
C ARG A 10 -16.54 12.64 6.35
N LYS A 11 -17.53 12.30 5.53
CA LYS A 11 -18.48 11.24 5.83
C LYS A 11 -17.75 9.92 5.70
N ILE A 12 -17.30 9.41 6.83
CA ILE A 12 -16.58 8.14 6.91
C ILE A 12 -17.50 7.02 6.45
N ASP A 13 -16.99 6.17 5.56
CA ASP A 13 -17.75 5.03 5.06
C ASP A 13 -17.92 4.00 6.19
N PRO A 14 -19.16 3.61 6.55
CA PRO A 14 -19.40 2.59 7.58
C PRO A 14 -18.77 1.22 7.24
N LYS A 15 -18.36 0.98 6.00
CA LYS A 15 -17.75 -0.29 5.56
C LYS A 15 -16.25 -0.40 5.82
N GLY A 16 -15.57 0.66 6.29
CA GLY A 16 -14.11 0.67 6.38
C GLY A 16 -13.51 -0.46 7.23
N ILE A 17 -14.04 -0.67 8.43
CA ILE A 17 -13.60 -1.77 9.32
C ILE A 17 -13.82 -3.14 8.66
N LEU A 18 -14.96 -3.35 8.01
CA LEU A 18 -15.27 -4.61 7.35
C LEU A 18 -14.29 -4.90 6.20
N ILE A 19 -13.99 -3.91 5.39
CA ILE A 19 -13.08 -4.05 4.24
C ILE A 19 -11.65 -4.28 4.72
N ALA A 20 -11.17 -3.50 5.69
CA ALA A 20 -9.85 -3.68 6.29
C ALA A 20 -9.69 -5.09 6.88
N SER A 21 -10.66 -5.55 7.67
CA SER A 21 -10.66 -6.91 8.23
C SER A 21 -10.70 -7.98 7.15
N THR A 22 -11.47 -7.78 6.08
CA THR A 22 -11.54 -8.73 4.96
C THR A 22 -10.19 -8.89 4.29
N VAL A 23 -9.47 -7.80 4.00
CA VAL A 23 -8.13 -7.86 3.40
C VAL A 23 -7.14 -8.60 4.32
N ILE A 24 -7.13 -8.27 5.62
CA ILE A 24 -6.25 -8.92 6.61
C ILE A 24 -6.55 -10.42 6.71
N ILE A 25 -7.83 -10.80 6.79
CA ILE A 25 -8.25 -12.20 6.91
C ILE A 25 -7.92 -12.98 5.63
N LEU A 26 -8.20 -12.43 4.45
CA LEU A 26 -7.85 -13.07 3.18
C LEU A 26 -6.35 -13.27 3.04
N TRP A 27 -5.55 -12.26 3.39
CA TRP A 27 -4.10 -12.36 3.43
C TRP A 27 -3.63 -13.48 4.36
N ALA A 28 -4.16 -13.53 5.58
CA ALA A 28 -3.75 -14.51 6.58
C ALA A 28 -4.15 -15.94 6.21
N ILE A 29 -5.38 -16.13 5.72
CA ILE A 29 -5.89 -17.42 5.26
C ILE A 29 -5.08 -17.91 4.07
N SER A 30 -4.88 -17.05 3.07
CA SER A 30 -4.06 -17.36 1.89
C SER A 30 -2.67 -17.79 2.33
N LEU A 31 -1.97 -16.96 3.12
CA LEU A 31 -0.62 -17.28 3.59
C LEU A 31 -0.57 -18.60 4.39
N PHE A 32 -1.51 -18.83 5.30
CA PHE A 32 -1.58 -20.04 6.10
C PHE A 32 -1.62 -21.31 5.24
N PHE A 33 -2.47 -21.33 4.21
CA PHE A 33 -2.56 -22.46 3.29
C PHE A 33 -1.35 -22.57 2.37
N LEU A 34 -0.85 -21.45 1.84
CA LEU A 34 0.34 -21.44 0.97
C LEU A 34 1.59 -21.96 1.70
N LEU A 35 1.74 -21.67 2.99
CA LEU A 35 2.87 -22.15 3.79
C LEU A 35 2.86 -23.68 3.99
N GLN A 36 1.73 -24.34 3.80
CA GLN A 36 1.57 -25.79 3.89
C GLN A 36 1.41 -26.49 2.53
N TRP A 37 1.42 -25.73 1.43
CA TRP A 37 1.25 -26.28 0.09
C TRP A 37 2.47 -27.14 -0.29
N ASP A 38 2.23 -28.33 -0.83
CA ASP A 38 3.20 -29.09 -1.63
C ASP A 38 3.71 -28.31 -2.87
N PHE A 39 4.77 -27.55 -2.65
CA PHE A 39 5.33 -26.61 -3.63
C PHE A 39 6.01 -27.33 -4.81
N SER A 40 5.77 -26.82 -6.03
CA SER A 40 6.45 -27.29 -7.23
C SER A 40 6.55 -26.17 -8.28
N TRP A 41 7.76 -25.94 -8.81
CA TRP A 41 7.98 -25.00 -9.91
C TRP A 41 7.25 -25.40 -11.20
N TYR A 42 6.89 -26.67 -11.35
CA TYR A 42 6.14 -27.15 -12.52
C TYR A 42 4.63 -26.90 -12.42
N ASN A 43 4.15 -26.47 -11.25
CA ASN A 43 2.73 -26.18 -11.04
C ASN A 43 2.44 -24.71 -11.42
N PRO A 44 1.64 -24.43 -12.47
CA PRO A 44 1.32 -23.05 -12.84
C PRO A 44 0.58 -22.28 -11.74
N LEU A 45 -0.13 -22.99 -10.85
CA LEU A 45 -0.83 -22.37 -9.73
C LEU A 45 0.13 -21.74 -8.71
N THR A 46 1.40 -22.16 -8.65
CA THR A 46 2.41 -21.52 -7.79
C THR A 46 2.62 -20.06 -8.16
N TYR A 47 2.71 -19.74 -9.46
CA TYR A 47 2.88 -18.36 -9.92
C TYR A 47 1.62 -17.53 -9.65
N LEU A 48 0.44 -18.10 -9.88
CA LEU A 48 -0.82 -17.44 -9.54
C LEU A 48 -0.92 -17.16 -8.03
N ALA A 49 -0.55 -18.13 -7.19
CA ALA A 49 -0.51 -17.97 -5.74
C ALA A 49 0.44 -16.85 -5.30
N VAL A 50 1.63 -16.75 -5.89
CA VAL A 50 2.56 -15.63 -5.64
C VAL A 50 1.91 -14.29 -5.98
N LEU A 51 1.26 -14.18 -7.14
CA LEU A 51 0.59 -12.94 -7.57
C LEU A 51 -0.60 -12.58 -6.68
N VAL A 52 -1.42 -13.55 -6.28
CA VAL A 52 -2.54 -13.35 -5.36
C VAL A 52 -2.03 -12.91 -3.99
N GLN A 53 -1.01 -13.60 -3.47
CA GLN A 53 -0.42 -13.26 -2.17
C GLN A 53 0.22 -11.87 -2.21
N MET A 54 0.90 -11.53 -3.30
CA MET A 54 1.48 -10.20 -3.53
C MET A 54 0.40 -9.13 -3.55
N HIS A 55 -0.70 -9.36 -4.25
CA HIS A 55 -1.84 -8.44 -4.28
C HIS A 55 -2.43 -8.25 -2.88
N LEU A 56 -2.58 -9.32 -2.10
CA LEU A 56 -3.05 -9.22 -0.71
C LEU A 56 -2.06 -8.47 0.20
N TYR A 57 -0.75 -8.62 0.00
CA TYR A 57 0.25 -7.78 0.65
C TYR A 57 0.07 -6.31 0.29
N THR A 58 -0.05 -5.97 -0.99
CA THR A 58 -0.37 -4.60 -1.42
C THR A 58 -1.63 -4.10 -0.70
N GLY A 59 -2.67 -4.93 -0.58
CA GLY A 59 -3.88 -4.63 0.18
C GLY A 59 -3.65 -4.31 1.66
N LEU A 60 -2.71 -4.99 2.34
CA LEU A 60 -2.34 -4.65 3.72
C LEU A 60 -1.76 -3.24 3.80
N PHE A 61 -0.86 -2.88 2.89
CA PHE A 61 -0.29 -1.53 2.88
C PHE A 61 -1.35 -0.47 2.57
N ILE A 62 -2.23 -0.73 1.61
CA ILE A 62 -3.35 0.17 1.27
C ILE A 62 -4.30 0.34 2.47
N THR A 63 -4.54 -0.73 3.23
CA THR A 63 -5.29 -0.66 4.49
C THR A 63 -4.58 0.21 5.53
N ALA A 64 -3.26 0.09 5.64
CA ALA A 64 -2.46 0.94 6.51
C ALA A 64 -2.51 2.41 6.09
N HIS A 65 -2.43 2.69 4.79
CA HIS A 65 -2.55 4.02 4.22
C HIS A 65 -3.92 4.66 4.51
N ASP A 66 -5.02 3.96 4.25
CA ASP A 66 -6.38 4.49 4.51
C ASP A 66 -6.57 4.75 6.01
N ALA A 67 -5.97 3.92 6.88
CA ALA A 67 -5.90 4.19 8.30
C ALA A 67 -5.08 5.46 8.63
N MET A 68 -4.01 5.78 7.91
CA MET A 68 -3.27 7.04 8.07
C MET A 68 -4.13 8.26 7.73
N HIS A 69 -5.02 8.15 6.74
CA HIS A 69 -6.00 9.19 6.43
C HIS A 69 -7.17 9.28 7.41
N GLY A 70 -7.33 8.30 8.30
CA GLY A 70 -8.43 8.24 9.26
C GLY A 70 -9.77 7.85 8.62
N ILE A 71 -9.76 7.19 7.46
CA ILE A 71 -10.98 6.90 6.68
C ILE A 71 -11.51 5.47 6.85
N VAL A 72 -10.83 4.65 7.66
CA VAL A 72 -11.30 3.29 8.00
C VAL A 72 -12.41 3.32 9.06
N SER A 73 -12.35 4.28 10.00
CA SER A 73 -13.33 4.43 11.09
C SER A 73 -13.45 5.88 11.56
N SER A 74 -14.58 6.27 12.14
CA SER A 74 -14.70 7.56 12.84
C SER A 74 -13.88 7.65 14.12
N ASN A 75 -13.50 6.50 14.68
CA ASN A 75 -12.64 6.46 15.84
C ASN A 75 -11.16 6.47 15.43
N ARG A 76 -10.45 7.54 15.80
CA ARG A 76 -9.02 7.69 15.53
C ARG A 76 -8.17 6.55 16.11
N LYS A 77 -8.52 6.02 17.29
CA LYS A 77 -7.80 4.88 17.89
C LYS A 77 -7.94 3.63 17.03
N ILE A 78 -9.14 3.37 16.51
CA ILE A 78 -9.39 2.23 15.62
C ILE A 78 -8.55 2.33 14.35
N ASN A 79 -8.48 3.51 13.73
CA ASN A 79 -7.60 3.71 12.56
C ASN A 79 -6.13 3.41 12.91
N HIS A 80 -5.61 4.00 13.99
CA HIS A 80 -4.23 3.74 14.42
C HIS A 80 -3.96 2.26 14.68
N THR A 81 -4.90 1.55 15.33
CA THR A 81 -4.76 0.11 15.58
C THR A 81 -4.76 -0.70 14.28
N ILE A 82 -5.74 -0.50 13.40
CA ILE A 82 -5.84 -1.23 12.12
C ILE A 82 -4.61 -0.93 11.25
N GLY A 83 -4.20 0.34 11.17
CA GLY A 83 -3.05 0.73 10.38
C GLY A 83 -1.75 0.16 10.92
N TRP A 84 -1.58 0.12 12.25
CA TRP A 84 -0.42 -0.49 12.90
C TRP A 84 -0.36 -2.00 12.67
N ILE A 85 -1.48 -2.71 12.83
CA ILE A 85 -1.56 -4.15 12.54
C ILE A 85 -1.20 -4.41 11.08
N SER A 86 -1.83 -3.69 10.15
CA SER A 86 -1.62 -3.89 8.71
C SER A 86 -0.18 -3.60 8.30
N ALA A 87 0.44 -2.56 8.86
CA ALA A 87 1.85 -2.25 8.61
C ALA A 87 2.78 -3.34 9.15
N ILE A 88 2.53 -3.87 10.35
CA ILE A 88 3.33 -4.98 10.90
C ILE A 88 3.20 -6.23 10.03
N LEU A 89 1.99 -6.59 9.62
CA LEU A 89 1.77 -7.76 8.77
C LEU A 89 2.41 -7.62 7.39
N PHE A 90 2.48 -6.39 6.86
CA PHE A 90 3.05 -6.13 5.55
C PHE A 90 4.55 -6.49 5.46
N SER A 91 5.36 -6.07 6.44
CA SER A 91 6.81 -6.42 6.56
C SER A 91 7.42 -5.77 7.81
N TYR A 92 6.74 -5.87 8.96
CA TYR A 92 7.11 -5.15 10.19
C TYR A 92 7.21 -3.63 9.98
N ASN A 93 6.43 -3.08 9.05
CA ASN A 93 6.48 -1.66 8.74
C ASN A 93 6.15 -0.82 9.97
N PHE A 94 7.02 0.14 10.30
CA PHE A 94 6.82 0.96 11.48
C PHE A 94 5.79 2.05 11.18
N TYR A 95 4.53 1.81 11.57
CA TYR A 95 3.40 2.69 11.32
C TYR A 95 3.67 4.15 11.73
N TRP A 96 4.36 4.38 12.86
CA TRP A 96 4.63 5.73 13.35
C TRP A 96 5.73 6.48 12.56
N LYS A 97 6.49 5.78 11.70
CA LYS A 97 7.33 6.40 10.68
C LYS A 97 6.57 6.62 9.38
N LEU A 98 5.71 5.68 8.99
CA LEU A 98 4.89 5.80 7.79
C LEU A 98 3.88 6.96 7.89
N TYR A 99 3.16 7.06 9.01
CA TYR A 99 2.10 8.03 9.22
C TYR A 99 2.54 9.48 8.95
N PRO A 100 3.58 10.05 9.59
CA PRO A 100 3.99 11.42 9.31
C PRO A 100 4.53 11.60 7.88
N LYS A 101 5.31 10.64 7.36
CA LYS A 101 5.87 10.70 6.00
C LYS A 101 4.80 10.73 4.92
N HIS A 102 3.74 9.94 5.10
CA HIS A 102 2.60 9.95 4.21
C HIS A 102 1.93 11.35 4.14
N HIS A 103 1.81 12.01 5.29
CA HIS A 103 1.27 13.38 5.33
C HIS A 103 2.25 14.42 4.76
N GLU A 104 3.57 14.19 4.89
CA GLU A 104 4.60 15.01 4.23
C GLU A 104 4.50 14.89 2.71
N HIS A 105 4.34 13.68 2.18
CA HIS A 105 4.11 13.43 0.76
C HIS A 105 2.91 14.26 0.25
N HIS A 106 1.73 14.14 0.88
CA HIS A 106 0.55 14.94 0.52
C HIS A 106 0.73 16.46 0.62
N ARG A 107 1.62 16.94 1.51
CA ARG A 107 1.82 18.37 1.75
C ARG A 107 2.84 18.98 0.80
N PHE A 108 3.85 18.21 0.43
CA PHE A 108 5.05 18.70 -0.26
C PHE A 108 5.27 18.01 -1.61
N VAL A 109 4.19 17.48 -2.21
CA VAL A 109 4.21 16.66 -3.43
C VAL A 109 5.19 17.18 -4.48
N ALA A 110 6.05 16.30 -4.98
CA ALA A 110 7.04 16.59 -6.03
C ALA A 110 8.04 17.72 -5.71
N THR A 111 8.31 17.96 -4.42
CA THR A 111 9.39 18.84 -3.96
C THR A 111 10.48 18.04 -3.24
N ASP A 112 11.62 18.67 -2.93
CA ASP A 112 12.71 18.03 -2.15
C ASP A 112 12.30 17.64 -0.72
N LYS A 113 11.13 18.10 -0.25
CA LYS A 113 10.56 17.74 1.06
C LYS A 113 9.58 16.56 0.99
N ASP A 114 9.23 16.09 -0.21
CA ASP A 114 8.42 14.90 -0.39
C ASP A 114 9.28 13.65 -0.16
N PRO A 115 9.02 12.84 0.87
CA PRO A 115 9.81 11.64 1.15
C PRO A 115 9.73 10.59 0.03
N ASP A 116 8.71 10.67 -0.83
CA ASP A 116 8.45 9.73 -1.91
C ASP A 116 8.95 10.21 -3.26
N TYR A 117 9.44 11.45 -3.37
CA TYR A 117 9.93 12.01 -4.63
C TYR A 117 11.45 11.89 -4.79
N HIS A 118 11.91 11.78 -6.05
CA HIS A 118 13.34 11.85 -6.37
C HIS A 118 13.55 12.51 -7.74
N HIS A 119 14.34 13.59 -7.77
CA HIS A 119 14.55 14.43 -8.96
C HIS A 119 15.34 13.77 -10.11
N SER A 120 16.00 12.63 -9.86
CA SER A 120 16.90 12.02 -10.86
C SER A 120 16.20 11.51 -12.13
N GLY A 121 14.88 11.30 -12.10
CA GLY A 121 14.12 10.66 -13.19
C GLY A 121 14.48 9.17 -13.44
N ASN A 122 15.54 8.66 -12.81
CA ASN A 122 16.00 7.29 -12.95
C ASN A 122 15.22 6.35 -12.02
N PHE A 123 14.58 5.34 -12.59
CA PHE A 123 13.74 4.39 -11.88
C PHE A 123 14.44 3.72 -10.70
N PHE A 124 15.66 3.19 -10.90
CA PHE A 124 16.35 2.40 -9.88
C PHE A 124 16.88 3.26 -8.73
N ILE A 125 17.42 4.45 -9.03
CA ILE A 125 17.88 5.40 -8.01
C ILE A 125 16.69 5.83 -7.14
N TRP A 126 15.56 6.15 -7.77
CA TRP A 126 14.36 6.55 -7.07
C TRP A 126 13.80 5.40 -6.22
N TYR A 127 13.70 4.19 -6.76
CA TYR A 127 13.25 3.03 -6.00
C TYR A 127 14.13 2.78 -4.76
N LEU A 128 15.45 2.88 -4.90
CA LEU A 128 16.37 2.72 -3.78
C LEU A 128 16.21 3.83 -2.73
N SER A 129 15.98 5.08 -3.16
CA SER A 129 15.65 6.19 -2.25
C SER A 129 14.38 5.87 -1.45
N PHE A 130 13.30 5.49 -2.14
CA PHE A 130 12.02 5.11 -1.54
C PHE A 130 12.16 3.97 -0.52
N ILE A 131 12.83 2.89 -0.89
CA ILE A 131 13.05 1.74 0.01
C ILE A 131 13.84 2.15 1.25
N ARG A 132 14.90 2.97 1.11
CA ARG A 132 15.68 3.49 2.26
C ARG A 132 14.85 4.36 3.18
N GLN A 133 13.80 5.02 2.68
CA GLN A 133 12.92 5.81 3.51
C GLN A 133 12.04 4.98 4.44
N TYR A 134 11.71 3.75 4.07
CA TYR A 134 10.69 2.96 4.77
C TYR A 134 11.20 1.65 5.36
N VAL A 135 12.20 1.02 4.74
CA VAL A 135 12.85 -0.19 5.23
C VAL A 135 13.99 0.16 6.19
N THR A 136 14.00 -0.50 7.33
CA THR A 136 14.95 -0.27 8.43
C THR A 136 15.70 -1.55 8.77
N ILE A 137 16.87 -1.42 9.40
CA ILE A 137 17.64 -2.57 9.88
C ILE A 137 16.84 -3.43 10.88
N TRP A 138 16.00 -2.81 11.72
CA TRP A 138 15.18 -3.53 12.69
C TRP A 138 14.11 -4.40 12.02
N GLN A 139 13.51 -3.93 10.93
CA GLN A 139 12.60 -4.75 10.13
C GLN A 139 13.31 -5.96 9.53
N MET A 140 14.49 -5.73 8.93
CA MET A 140 15.28 -6.83 8.36
C MET A 140 15.67 -7.86 9.42
N LEU A 141 16.07 -7.41 10.62
CA LEU A 141 16.37 -8.29 11.75
C LEU A 141 15.13 -9.05 12.24
N LEU A 142 13.98 -8.39 12.40
CA LEU A 142 12.74 -9.04 12.80
C LEU A 142 12.29 -10.08 11.77
N MET A 143 12.34 -9.75 10.48
CA MET A 143 12.05 -10.70 9.41
C MET A 143 13.02 -11.88 9.42
N ALA A 144 14.31 -11.64 9.63
CA ALA A 144 15.32 -12.70 9.71
C ALA A 144 15.09 -13.62 10.91
N VAL A 145 14.77 -13.07 12.10
CA VAL A 145 14.44 -13.86 13.29
C VAL A 145 13.18 -14.69 13.04
N THR A 146 12.11 -14.08 12.55
CA THR A 146 10.85 -14.77 12.22
C THR A 146 11.09 -15.88 11.20
N PHE A 147 11.84 -15.62 10.13
CA PHE A 147 12.21 -16.62 9.13
C PHE A 147 12.94 -17.81 9.76
N ASN A 148 13.95 -17.54 10.60
CA ASN A 148 14.76 -18.59 11.21
C ASN A 148 13.98 -19.43 12.24
N ILE A 149 12.96 -18.86 12.88
CA ILE A 149 12.05 -19.60 13.75
C ILE A 149 11.09 -20.45 12.91
N LEU A 150 10.43 -19.84 11.93
CA LEU A 150 9.40 -20.51 11.13
C LEU A 150 9.95 -21.67 10.29
N LYS A 151 11.18 -21.57 9.77
CA LYS A 151 11.81 -22.64 8.98
C LYS A 151 12.06 -23.93 9.79
N LEU A 152 11.94 -23.88 11.12
CA LEU A 152 12.00 -25.09 11.96
C LEU A 152 10.72 -25.93 11.85
N TYR A 153 9.63 -25.34 11.37
CA TYR A 153 8.30 -25.97 11.33
C TYR A 153 7.70 -26.01 9.92
N LEU A 154 8.18 -25.20 8.99
CA LEU A 154 7.61 -25.02 7.66
C LEU A 154 8.67 -25.22 6.56
N PRO A 155 8.27 -25.67 5.35
CA PRO A 155 9.16 -25.78 4.21
C PRO A 155 9.82 -24.43 3.89
N THR A 156 11.13 -24.45 3.67
CA THR A 156 11.91 -23.22 3.46
C THR A 156 11.51 -22.54 2.15
N GLU A 157 11.25 -23.33 1.12
CA GLU A 157 10.77 -22.89 -0.19
C GLU A 157 9.47 -22.12 -0.06
N ASN A 158 8.52 -22.62 0.74
CA ASN A 158 7.23 -21.98 0.95
C ASN A 158 7.39 -20.63 1.66
N LEU A 159 8.27 -20.55 2.67
CA LEU A 159 8.59 -19.28 3.33
C LEU A 159 9.21 -18.26 2.37
N ILE A 160 10.09 -18.69 1.48
CA ILE A 160 10.70 -17.79 0.51
C ILE A 160 9.67 -17.36 -0.54
N VAL A 161 8.98 -18.31 -1.16
CA VAL A 161 8.13 -18.08 -2.34
C VAL A 161 6.80 -17.44 -1.99
N PHE A 162 6.18 -17.81 -0.86
CA PHE A 162 4.83 -17.34 -0.51
C PHE A 162 4.80 -16.30 0.61
N TRP A 163 5.88 -16.11 1.37
CA TRP A 163 5.95 -15.08 2.40
C TRP A 163 6.90 -13.93 2.03
N MET A 164 8.19 -14.22 1.78
CA MET A 164 9.18 -13.17 1.52
C MET A 164 9.05 -12.54 0.13
N LEU A 165 8.96 -13.37 -0.92
CA LEU A 165 8.91 -12.91 -2.30
C LEU A 165 7.68 -12.01 -2.56
N PRO A 166 6.44 -12.37 -2.16
CA PRO A 166 5.28 -11.53 -2.40
C PRO A 166 5.34 -10.20 -1.64
N ALA A 167 5.91 -10.19 -0.43
CA ALA A 167 6.16 -8.97 0.32
C ALA A 167 7.12 -8.04 -0.43
N ILE A 168 8.26 -8.55 -0.93
CA ILE A 168 9.22 -7.75 -1.72
C ILE A 168 8.56 -7.25 -3.00
N LEU A 169 7.87 -8.11 -3.75
CA LEU A 169 7.22 -7.71 -5.00
C LEU A 169 6.14 -6.64 -4.76
N SER A 170 5.41 -6.72 -3.66
CA SER A 170 4.42 -5.70 -3.30
C SER A 170 5.06 -4.33 -3.03
N THR A 171 6.28 -4.26 -2.48
CA THR A 171 7.00 -2.98 -2.33
C THR A 171 7.31 -2.34 -3.68
N LEU A 172 7.70 -3.16 -4.67
CA LEU A 172 7.93 -2.72 -6.04
C LEU A 172 6.63 -2.28 -6.71
N GLN A 173 5.53 -3.01 -6.50
CA GLN A 173 4.20 -2.65 -7.03
C GLN A 173 3.70 -1.32 -6.48
N LEU A 174 3.78 -1.15 -5.15
CA LEU A 174 3.41 0.09 -4.47
C LEU A 174 4.23 1.27 -4.98
N PHE A 175 5.55 1.11 -5.06
CA PHE A 175 6.40 2.14 -5.63
C PHE A 175 6.04 2.46 -7.08
N TYR A 176 5.89 1.44 -7.92
CA TYR A 176 5.65 1.65 -9.35
C TYR A 176 4.31 2.36 -9.61
N PHE A 177 3.22 1.85 -9.05
CA PHE A 177 1.87 2.37 -9.33
C PHE A 177 1.43 3.51 -8.41
N GLY A 178 1.95 3.57 -7.19
CA GLY A 178 1.59 4.56 -6.18
C GLY A 178 2.55 5.74 -6.08
N THR A 179 3.74 5.66 -6.68
CA THR A 179 4.76 6.72 -6.55
C THR A 179 5.39 7.08 -7.91
N TYR A 180 6.04 6.13 -8.57
CA TYR A 180 6.81 6.38 -9.79
C TYR A 180 5.92 6.81 -10.96
N LEU A 181 4.91 6.02 -11.32
CA LEU A 181 4.04 6.35 -12.45
C LEU A 181 3.26 7.66 -12.24
N PRO A 182 2.67 7.93 -11.06
CA PRO A 182 1.98 9.20 -10.84
C PRO A 182 2.88 10.42 -10.89
N HIS A 183 4.11 10.35 -10.36
CA HIS A 183 4.96 11.53 -10.16
C HIS A 183 6.13 11.65 -11.12
N ARG A 184 6.31 10.71 -12.06
CA ARG A 184 7.33 10.84 -13.10
C ARG A 184 6.98 11.94 -14.09
N GLY A 185 8.01 12.65 -14.53
CA GLY A 185 7.86 13.75 -15.49
C GLY A 185 7.21 14.98 -14.86
N GLU A 186 6.84 15.93 -15.72
CA GLU A 186 6.25 17.19 -15.27
C GLU A 186 4.72 17.11 -15.35
N SER A 187 4.06 17.68 -14.33
CA SER A 187 2.60 17.83 -14.30
C SER A 187 2.25 19.24 -13.87
N ASN A 188 1.31 19.85 -14.58
CA ASN A 188 0.87 21.23 -14.39
C ASN A 188 -0.33 21.36 -13.44
N ASN A 189 -0.78 20.25 -12.84
CA ASN A 189 -1.85 20.30 -11.84
C ASN A 189 -1.31 20.53 -10.43
N LYS A 190 -2.18 20.99 -9.52
CA LYS A 190 -1.84 21.37 -8.14
C LYS A 190 -1.22 20.25 -7.29
N HIS A 191 -1.39 18.99 -7.71
CA HIS A 191 -0.90 17.81 -7.01
C HIS A 191 0.30 17.16 -7.70
N HIS A 192 0.86 17.79 -8.75
CA HIS A 192 1.99 17.31 -9.53
C HIS A 192 1.98 15.79 -9.79
N SER A 193 0.79 15.26 -10.13
CA SER A 193 0.57 13.83 -10.29
C SER A 193 -0.25 13.50 -11.52
N GLN A 194 -0.08 12.30 -12.04
CA GLN A 194 -0.85 11.72 -13.13
C GLN A 194 -1.77 10.62 -12.61
N SER A 195 -2.80 10.30 -13.37
CA SER A 195 -3.71 9.19 -13.08
C SER A 195 -3.79 8.21 -14.24
N GLN A 196 -3.95 6.94 -13.90
CA GLN A 196 -4.26 5.90 -14.87
C GLN A 196 -5.55 6.23 -15.65
N SER A 197 -5.62 5.72 -16.89
CA SER A 197 -6.84 5.75 -17.70
C SER A 197 -7.99 4.98 -17.03
N LYS A 198 -9.24 5.27 -17.41
CA LYS A 198 -10.43 4.64 -16.81
C LYS A 198 -10.49 3.15 -17.17
N ASN A 199 -9.97 2.30 -16.28
CA ASN A 199 -10.06 0.84 -16.33
C ASN A 199 -10.09 0.30 -14.89
N HIS A 200 -11.29 0.04 -14.38
CA HIS A 200 -11.48 -0.30 -12.97
C HIS A 200 -10.91 -1.67 -12.57
N ILE A 201 -10.86 -2.62 -13.50
CA ILE A 201 -10.23 -3.93 -13.25
C ILE A 201 -8.73 -3.73 -13.06
N TRP A 202 -8.08 -3.02 -13.98
CA TRP A 202 -6.65 -2.76 -13.89
C TRP A 202 -6.30 -1.86 -12.71
N ALA A 203 -7.10 -0.83 -12.43
CA ALA A 203 -6.88 0.04 -11.29
C ALA A 203 -6.91 -0.74 -9.97
N PHE A 204 -7.86 -1.67 -9.81
CA PHE A 204 -7.91 -2.56 -8.66
C PHE A 204 -6.68 -3.49 -8.60
N LEU A 205 -6.43 -4.27 -9.66
CA LEU A 205 -5.36 -5.27 -9.67
C LEU A 205 -3.96 -4.66 -9.52
N SER A 206 -3.74 -3.48 -10.12
CA SER A 206 -2.44 -2.81 -10.10
C SER A 206 -2.11 -2.21 -8.74
N CYS A 207 -3.06 -1.56 -8.06
CA CYS A 207 -2.80 -0.95 -6.74
C CYS A 207 -4.08 -0.50 -6.00
N TYR A 208 -5.14 -1.30 -5.96
CA TYR A 208 -6.38 -0.95 -5.21
C TYR A 208 -6.92 0.44 -5.56
N PHE A 209 -6.95 0.80 -6.84
CA PHE A 209 -7.36 2.12 -7.36
C PHE A 209 -6.43 3.30 -7.06
N PHE A 210 -5.29 3.13 -6.37
CA PHE A 210 -4.33 4.23 -6.14
C PHE A 210 -3.69 4.77 -7.42
N GLY A 211 -3.76 4.01 -8.51
CA GLY A 211 -3.41 4.52 -9.83
C GLY A 211 -4.28 5.70 -10.27
N TYR A 212 -5.45 5.92 -9.67
CA TYR A 212 -6.23 7.16 -9.76
C TYR A 212 -5.67 8.18 -8.75
N HIS A 213 -4.39 8.49 -8.94
CA HIS A 213 -3.56 9.13 -7.91
C HIS A 213 -3.87 10.63 -7.76
N PHE A 214 -4.15 11.33 -8.87
CA PHE A 214 -4.64 12.70 -8.79
C PHE A 214 -5.93 12.78 -7.98
N GLU A 215 -6.88 11.88 -8.24
CA GLU A 215 -8.16 11.81 -7.54
C GLU A 215 -7.97 11.52 -6.05
N HIS A 216 -6.97 10.71 -5.71
CA HIS A 216 -6.56 10.42 -4.33
C HIS A 216 -6.05 11.68 -3.61
N HIS A 217 -5.13 12.42 -4.21
CA HIS A 217 -4.63 13.69 -3.64
C HIS A 217 -5.73 14.77 -3.58
N ASP A 218 -6.66 14.77 -4.54
CA ASP A 218 -7.76 15.73 -4.58
C ASP A 218 -8.88 15.41 -3.58
N SER A 219 -9.08 14.12 -3.32
CA SER A 219 -10.09 13.62 -2.38
C SER A 219 -9.48 12.66 -1.36
N PRO A 220 -8.59 13.13 -0.46
CA PRO A 220 -7.91 12.27 0.53
C PRO A 220 -8.84 11.72 1.61
N GLY A 221 -10.12 12.12 1.59
CA GLY A 221 -11.19 11.55 2.41
C GLY A 221 -11.91 10.37 1.76
N THR A 222 -11.57 10.01 0.52
CA THR A 222 -12.21 8.94 -0.25
C THR A 222 -11.40 7.65 -0.10
N PRO A 223 -11.99 6.58 0.46
CA PRO A 223 -11.30 5.31 0.59
C PRO A 223 -11.14 4.61 -0.76
N TRP A 224 -10.16 3.71 -0.83
CA TRP A 224 -9.74 3.07 -2.08
C TRP A 224 -10.90 2.39 -2.83
N TRP A 225 -11.86 1.79 -2.11
CA TRP A 225 -13.03 1.10 -2.68
C TRP A 225 -14.12 2.05 -3.23
N ARG A 226 -13.95 3.36 -3.08
CA ARG A 226 -14.83 4.40 -3.66
C ARG A 226 -14.13 5.32 -4.64
N LEU A 227 -12.79 5.24 -4.73
CA LEU A 227 -12.00 6.15 -5.55
C LEU A 227 -12.35 6.08 -7.05
N TRP A 228 -12.82 4.92 -7.52
CA TRP A 228 -13.35 4.76 -8.87
C TRP A 228 -14.49 5.72 -9.24
N ARG A 229 -15.35 6.09 -8.28
CA ARG A 229 -16.45 7.03 -8.52
C ARG A 229 -15.94 8.46 -8.70
N VAL A 230 -14.88 8.83 -7.99
CA VAL A 230 -14.23 10.13 -8.17
C VAL A 230 -13.67 10.20 -9.58
N LYS A 231 -13.02 9.12 -10.04
CA LYS A 231 -12.50 9.00 -11.40
C LYS A 231 -13.60 9.10 -12.46
N GLU A 232 -14.75 8.47 -12.26
CA GLU A 232 -15.86 8.54 -13.23
C GLU A 232 -16.39 9.96 -13.40
N ASN A 233 -16.47 10.72 -12.31
CA ASN A 233 -16.98 12.09 -12.27
C ASN A 233 -15.94 13.17 -12.63
N SER A 234 -14.69 12.79 -12.87
CA SER A 234 -13.59 13.67 -13.29
C SER A 234 -13.37 13.65 -14.81
#